data_AF-A0A5E4LX65-F1
#
_entry.id   AF-A0A5E4LX65-F1
#
_cell.length_a   1.000
_cell.length_b   1.000
_cell.length_c   1.000
_cell.angle_alpha   90.00
_cell.angle_beta   90.00
_cell.angle_gamma   90.00
#
_symmetry.space_group_name_H-M   'P 1'
#
loop_
_entity.id
_entity.type
_entity.pdbx_description
1 polymer ?
#
loop_
_entity_poly.entity_id
_entity_poly.type
_entity_poly.pdbx_seq_one_letter_code
_entity_poly.pdbx_strand_id
1 'polypeptide(L)'
;MFILDENNTPKDLNLIPNQTEMNFWIFDNTAGAKDYFCIPLIMIESFYAPTIKLKLTSEFASEFFINVPSDFQILIGEPTYGDLEINPITSLSGRGFKAFSLNPEKGFRPEYLNIEVVDILPSIRWFMPKTKVGQLICIPLSKNQDPECIFLVRDMPKNIEIIKTSDAY
;
A
#
# COMPACT_ATOMS: atom_id res chain seq x y z
N MET A 1 0.54 11.97 0.56
CA MET A 1 0.84 10.54 0.35
C MET A 1 1.03 10.33 -1.13
N PHE A 2 1.80 9.33 -1.55
CA PHE A 2 2.05 9.07 -2.97
C PHE A 2 1.24 7.87 -3.46
N ILE A 3 0.88 7.90 -4.75
CA ILE A 3 0.41 6.74 -5.53
C ILE A 3 1.32 6.55 -6.74
N LEU A 4 1.31 5.36 -7.33
CA LEU A 4 2.06 5.07 -8.55
C LEU A 4 1.17 5.26 -9.80
N ASP A 5 1.59 6.12 -10.73
CA ASP A 5 0.87 6.35 -12.00
C ASP A 5 1.15 5.28 -13.07
N GLU A 6 0.49 5.39 -14.23
CA GLU A 6 0.70 4.52 -15.38
C GLU A 6 2.10 4.58 -16.01
N ASN A 7 2.91 5.58 -15.65
CA ASN A 7 4.29 5.74 -16.11
C ASN A 7 5.29 5.30 -15.03
N ASN A 8 4.85 4.48 -14.06
CA ASN A 8 5.66 4.00 -12.94
C ASN A 8 6.33 5.14 -12.14
N THR A 9 5.62 6.26 -12.02
CA THR A 9 6.09 7.50 -11.39
C THR A 9 5.26 7.84 -10.15
N PRO A 10 5.88 8.07 -8.98
CA PRO A 10 5.18 8.56 -7.80
C PRO A 10 4.49 9.90 -8.03
N LYS A 11 3.20 9.99 -7.71
CA LYS A 11 2.41 11.24 -7.70
C LYS A 11 1.94 11.58 -6.29
N ASP A 12 2.22 12.80 -5.84
CA ASP A 12 1.74 13.29 -4.55
C ASP A 12 0.25 13.65 -4.65
N LEU A 13 -0.59 12.93 -3.90
CA LEU A 13 -2.03 13.16 -3.84
C LEU A 13 -2.40 14.58 -3.38
N ASN A 14 -1.52 15.28 -2.66
CA ASN A 14 -1.75 16.68 -2.28
C ASN A 14 -1.62 17.66 -3.46
N LEU A 15 -0.92 17.25 -4.52
CA LEU A 15 -0.64 18.08 -5.69
C LEU A 15 -1.51 17.71 -6.90
N ILE A 16 -2.26 16.62 -6.80
CA ILE A 16 -3.15 16.17 -7.88
C ILE A 16 -4.41 17.05 -7.89
N PRO A 17 -4.72 17.73 -9.02
CA PRO A 17 -5.98 18.46 -9.15
C PRO A 17 -7.20 17.54 -9.09
N ASN A 18 -8.33 18.04 -8.57
CA ASN A 18 -9.58 17.27 -8.48
C ASN A 18 -10.13 16.78 -9.84
N GLN A 19 -9.75 17.42 -10.94
CA GLN A 19 -10.12 17.04 -12.30
C GLN A 19 -8.84 16.73 -13.08
N THR A 20 -8.36 15.49 -12.95
CA THR A 20 -7.23 14.98 -13.73
C THR A 20 -7.64 13.68 -14.40
N GLU A 21 -7.25 13.51 -15.66
CA GLU A 21 -7.29 12.20 -16.33
C GLU A 21 -5.95 11.54 -16.07
N MET A 22 -5.87 10.71 -15.04
CA MET A 22 -4.70 9.89 -14.74
C MET A 22 -5.13 8.49 -14.35
N ASN A 23 -4.26 7.51 -14.54
CA ASN A 23 -4.45 6.18 -14.01
C ASN A 23 -3.49 5.96 -12.83
N PHE A 24 -3.76 4.93 -12.05
CA PHE A 24 -2.89 4.53 -10.96
C PHE A 24 -2.99 3.03 -10.71
N TRP A 25 -1.92 2.47 -10.17
CA TRP A 25 -1.83 1.06 -9.87
C TRP A 25 -2.56 0.70 -8.58
N ILE A 26 -3.30 -0.41 -8.65
CA ILE A 26 -3.92 -1.11 -7.51
C ILE A 26 -3.62 -2.59 -7.58
N PHE A 27 -3.77 -3.27 -6.45
CA PHE A 27 -3.84 -4.73 -6.36
C PHE A 27 -5.29 -5.13 -6.10
N ASP A 28 -5.89 -5.95 -6.98
CA ASP A 28 -7.30 -6.36 -6.88
C ASP A 28 -7.43 -7.78 -6.32
N ASN A 29 -8.14 -7.89 -5.19
CA ASN A 29 -8.40 -9.12 -4.47
C ASN A 29 -9.91 -9.48 -4.42
N THR A 30 -10.73 -8.99 -5.36
CA THR A 30 -12.20 -9.13 -5.27
C THR A 30 -12.74 -10.52 -5.61
N ALA A 31 -12.31 -11.14 -6.70
CA ALA A 31 -12.63 -12.51 -7.09
C ALA A 31 -11.91 -12.89 -8.39
N GLY A 32 -11.46 -14.15 -8.51
CA GLY A 32 -10.77 -14.66 -9.71
C GLY A 32 -9.25 -14.68 -9.54
N ALA A 33 -8.52 -14.48 -10.65
CA ALA A 33 -7.07 -14.27 -10.61
C ALA A 33 -6.80 -12.90 -9.98
N LYS A 34 -6.10 -12.88 -8.85
CA LYS A 34 -5.72 -11.64 -8.17
C LYS A 34 -4.55 -11.06 -8.93
N ASP A 35 -4.61 -9.78 -9.23
CA ASP A 35 -3.65 -9.17 -10.14
C ASP A 35 -3.52 -7.66 -9.90
N TYR A 36 -2.51 -7.09 -10.55
CA TYR A 36 -2.23 -5.67 -10.57
C TYR A 36 -2.94 -5.02 -11.76
N PHE A 37 -3.68 -3.96 -11.47
CA PHE A 37 -4.39 -3.20 -12.50
C PHE A 37 -4.02 -1.74 -12.43
N CYS A 38 -3.82 -1.13 -13.60
CA CYS A 38 -3.74 0.31 -13.74
C CYS A 38 -5.14 0.84 -14.09
N ILE A 39 -5.79 1.50 -13.11
CA ILE A 39 -7.19 1.93 -13.21
C ILE A 39 -7.30 3.46 -13.22
N PRO A 40 -8.34 4.05 -13.81
CA PRO A 40 -8.54 5.50 -13.79
C PRO A 40 -8.77 6.04 -12.38
N LEU A 41 -8.16 7.18 -12.08
CA LEU A 41 -8.45 7.97 -10.90
C LEU A 41 -9.76 8.74 -11.09
N ILE A 42 -10.86 8.12 -10.66
CA ILE A 42 -12.21 8.70 -10.81
C ILE A 42 -12.44 9.82 -9.79
N MET A 43 -11.97 9.63 -8.55
CA MET A 43 -12.25 10.56 -7.45
C MET A 43 -11.19 10.45 -6.34
N ILE A 44 -10.87 11.61 -5.75
CA ILE A 44 -10.09 11.72 -4.51
C ILE A 44 -11.04 12.10 -3.38
N GLU A 45 -11.02 11.32 -2.30
CA GLU A 45 -11.71 11.63 -1.05
C GLU A 45 -10.74 12.25 -0.06
N SER A 46 -11.25 13.11 0.84
CA SER A 46 -10.47 13.64 1.95
C SER A 46 -11.10 13.33 3.30
N PHE A 47 -10.27 13.04 4.29
CA PHE A 47 -10.70 12.74 5.66
C PHE A 47 -9.61 13.15 6.65
N TYR A 48 -9.93 13.13 7.94
CA TYR A 48 -8.96 13.41 9.01
C TYR A 48 -8.63 12.12 9.75
N ALA A 49 -7.34 11.85 9.93
CA ALA A 49 -6.84 10.73 10.72
C ALA A 49 -5.44 11.04 11.29
N PRO A 50 -5.10 10.53 12.50
CA PRO A 50 -3.72 10.49 12.99
C PRO A 50 -2.75 9.90 11.95
N THR A 51 -1.51 10.34 11.99
CA THR A 51 -0.45 9.82 11.12
C THR A 51 0.38 8.80 11.88
N ILE A 52 0.60 7.63 11.30
CA ILE A 52 1.59 6.68 11.79
C ILE A 52 2.80 6.77 10.86
N LYS A 53 3.98 7.02 11.44
CA LYS A 53 5.24 7.00 10.71
C LYS A 53 5.81 5.59 10.78
N LEU A 54 5.86 4.91 9.64
CA LEU A 54 6.47 3.58 9.51
C LEU A 54 7.89 3.72 8.97
N LYS A 55 8.81 2.94 9.54
CA LYS A 55 10.09 2.59 8.94
C LYS A 55 9.96 1.20 8.35
N LEU A 56 10.36 1.07 7.10
CA LEU A 56 10.36 -0.19 6.35
C LEU A 56 11.80 -0.50 5.96
N THR A 57 12.29 -1.68 6.37
CA THR A 57 13.68 -2.06 6.14
C THR A 57 13.76 -3.33 5.31
N SER A 58 14.45 -3.26 4.17
CA SER A 58 14.69 -4.44 3.30
C SER A 58 15.80 -5.34 3.84
N GLU A 59 15.89 -6.55 3.30
CA GLU A 59 16.95 -7.51 3.63
C GLU A 59 18.35 -6.94 3.31
N PHE A 60 18.46 -6.11 2.26
CA PHE A 60 19.69 -5.43 1.87
C PHE A 60 19.92 -4.10 2.62
N ALA A 61 19.30 -3.92 3.79
CA ALA A 61 19.44 -2.75 4.66
C ALA A 61 19.06 -1.40 4.02
N SER A 62 18.18 -1.41 3.01
CA SER A 62 17.56 -0.18 2.52
C SER A 62 16.44 0.23 3.46
N GLU A 63 16.40 1.51 3.83
CA GLU A 63 15.40 2.04 4.76
C GLU A 63 14.47 3.03 4.06
N PHE A 64 13.18 2.84 4.24
CA PHE A 64 12.14 3.74 3.74
C PHE A 64 11.32 4.26 4.90
N PHE A 65 10.94 5.54 4.84
CA PHE A 65 10.05 6.16 5.82
C PHE A 65 8.78 6.61 5.11
N ILE A 66 7.64 6.10 5.57
CA ILE A 66 6.34 6.46 5.03
C ILE A 66 5.41 6.93 6.14
N ASN A 67 4.59 7.91 5.80
CA ASN A 67 3.51 8.39 6.66
C ASN A 67 2.21 7.82 6.13
N VAL A 68 1.47 7.13 6.98
CA VAL A 68 0.20 6.46 6.64
C VAL A 68 -0.92 6.89 7.60
N PRO A 69 -2.19 6.93 7.16
CA PRO A 69 -3.31 7.17 8.06
C PRO A 69 -3.48 6.02 9.05
N SER A 70 -3.81 6.31 10.31
CA SER A 70 -3.98 5.28 11.33
C SER A 70 -5.16 4.34 11.10
N ASP A 71 -6.17 4.76 10.35
CA ASP A 71 -7.39 3.99 10.06
C ASP A 71 -7.23 3.09 8.82
N PHE A 72 -6.00 2.91 8.32
CA PHE A 72 -5.71 2.03 7.19
C PHE A 72 -5.19 0.66 7.66
N GLN A 73 -5.22 -0.28 6.73
CA GLN A 73 -4.70 -1.63 6.81
C GLN A 73 -3.58 -1.79 5.77
N ILE A 74 -2.63 -2.68 6.04
CA ILE A 74 -1.46 -2.96 5.21
C ILE A 74 -1.43 -4.44 4.84
N LEU A 75 -1.03 -4.75 3.60
CA LEU A 75 -0.74 -6.11 3.17
C LEU A 75 0.60 -6.56 3.74
N ILE A 76 0.57 -7.63 4.54
CA ILE A 76 1.73 -8.24 5.16
C ILE A 76 1.92 -9.68 4.67
N GLY A 77 3.10 -10.24 4.89
CA GLY A 77 3.37 -11.65 4.64
C GLY A 77 4.75 -12.08 5.13
N GLU A 78 5.11 -13.32 4.86
CA GLU A 78 6.42 -13.89 5.19
C GLU A 78 7.05 -14.55 3.96
N PRO A 79 8.39 -14.53 3.81
CA PRO A 79 9.07 -15.01 2.61
C PRO A 79 9.05 -16.53 2.45
N THR A 80 8.91 -17.27 3.55
CA THR A 80 9.17 -18.72 3.57
C THR A 80 7.90 -19.54 3.63
N TYR A 81 6.82 -19.02 4.22
CA TYR A 81 5.57 -19.72 4.44
C TYR A 81 4.44 -18.74 4.74
N GLY A 82 3.21 -19.13 4.44
CA GLY A 82 2.02 -18.38 4.80
C GLY A 82 1.31 -17.74 3.62
N ASP A 83 0.06 -17.40 3.85
CA ASP A 83 -0.72 -16.54 2.98
C ASP A 83 -0.39 -15.07 3.30
N LEU A 84 -0.67 -14.16 2.37
CA LEU A 84 -0.63 -12.74 2.68
C LEU A 84 -1.87 -12.36 3.50
N GLU A 85 -1.72 -11.42 4.42
CA GLU A 85 -2.78 -10.99 5.31
C GLU A 85 -2.91 -9.47 5.27
N ILE A 86 -4.13 -8.96 5.38
CA ILE A 86 -4.40 -7.52 5.44
C ILE A 86 -4.68 -7.14 6.88
N ASN A 87 -3.71 -6.46 7.51
CA ASN A 87 -3.76 -6.17 8.94
C ASN A 87 -3.89 -4.66 9.22
N PRO A 88 -4.69 -4.25 10.22
CA PRO A 88 -4.75 -2.85 10.63
C PRO A 88 -3.37 -2.31 11.02
N ILE A 89 -3.04 -1.08 10.59
CA ILE A 89 -1.74 -0.47 10.88
C ILE A 89 -1.52 -0.28 12.38
N THR A 90 -2.59 -0.02 13.13
CA THR A 90 -2.58 0.06 14.60
C THR A 90 -2.20 -1.24 15.28
N SER A 91 -2.29 -2.39 14.60
CA SER A 91 -1.91 -3.69 15.13
C SER A 91 -0.42 -4.02 15.00
N LEU A 92 0.36 -3.21 14.26
CA LEU A 92 1.72 -3.55 13.85
C LEU A 92 2.77 -3.45 14.95
N SER A 93 2.51 -2.61 15.97
CA SER A 93 3.51 -2.29 16.99
C SER A 93 3.99 -3.52 17.76
N GLY A 94 5.31 -3.77 17.72
CA GLY A 94 5.98 -4.83 18.47
C GLY A 94 5.65 -6.26 18.02
N ARG A 95 5.08 -6.45 16.82
CA ARG A 95 4.66 -7.77 16.31
C ARG A 95 5.65 -8.43 15.36
N GLY A 96 6.65 -7.69 14.87
CA GLY A 96 7.63 -8.22 13.92
C GLY A 96 7.04 -8.56 12.54
N PHE A 97 5.89 -7.98 12.18
CA PHE A 97 5.30 -8.17 10.86
C PHE A 97 6.19 -7.58 9.76
N LYS A 98 6.07 -8.14 8.56
CA LYS A 98 6.73 -7.66 7.36
C LYS A 98 5.72 -7.21 6.33
N ALA A 99 5.95 -6.05 5.73
CA ALA A 99 5.12 -5.54 4.65
C ALA A 99 5.46 -6.31 3.37
N PHE A 100 4.44 -6.79 2.67
CA PHE A 100 4.62 -7.30 1.31
C PHE A 100 4.90 -6.12 0.38
N SER A 101 6.00 -6.22 -0.37
CA SER A 101 6.47 -5.18 -1.28
C SER A 101 6.71 -5.74 -2.67
N LEU A 102 6.18 -5.08 -3.70
CA LEU A 102 6.42 -5.41 -5.09
C LEU A 102 6.13 -4.19 -5.97
N ASN A 103 6.96 -3.93 -6.99
CA ASN A 103 6.58 -3.03 -8.08
C ASN A 103 5.49 -3.70 -8.96
N PRO A 104 4.29 -3.10 -9.12
CA PRO A 104 3.16 -3.74 -9.80
C PRO A 104 3.32 -3.89 -11.32
N GLU A 105 4.26 -3.18 -11.95
CA GLU A 105 4.48 -3.23 -13.41
C GLU A 105 5.74 -4.02 -13.80
N LYS A 106 6.84 -3.82 -13.06
CA LYS A 106 8.16 -4.39 -13.38
C LYS A 106 8.64 -5.42 -12.37
N GLY A 107 7.95 -5.55 -11.24
CA GLY A 107 8.33 -6.46 -10.17
C GLY A 107 8.15 -7.91 -10.62
N PHE A 108 9.20 -8.70 -10.45
CA PHE A 108 9.17 -10.15 -10.71
C PHE A 108 9.13 -10.97 -9.42
N ARG A 109 9.69 -10.43 -8.33
CA ARG A 109 9.79 -11.11 -7.05
C ARG A 109 9.50 -10.12 -5.92
N PRO A 110 8.59 -10.46 -4.99
CA PRO A 110 8.28 -9.59 -3.88
C PRO A 110 9.39 -9.62 -2.83
N GLU A 111 9.50 -8.51 -2.15
CA GLU A 111 10.29 -8.35 -0.94
C GLU A 111 9.37 -8.28 0.29
N TYR A 112 9.92 -8.65 1.45
CA TYR A 112 9.21 -8.61 2.72
C TYR A 112 9.96 -7.68 3.67
N LEU A 113 9.44 -6.47 3.83
CA LEU A 113 10.12 -5.38 4.52
C LEU A 113 9.77 -5.39 6.01
N ASN A 114 10.76 -5.39 6.89
CA ASN A 114 10.52 -5.30 8.33
C ASN A 114 9.81 -3.99 8.65
N ILE A 115 8.68 -4.06 9.38
CA ILE A 115 7.90 -2.89 9.77
C ILE A 115 8.26 -2.46 11.19
N GLU A 116 8.59 -1.18 11.36
CA GLU A 116 8.72 -0.53 12.65
C GLU A 116 7.84 0.72 12.72
N VAL A 117 7.04 0.84 13.78
CA VAL A 117 6.29 2.08 14.07
C VAL A 117 7.22 3.03 14.79
N VAL A 118 7.62 4.11 14.11
CA VAL A 118 8.61 5.08 14.62
C VAL A 118 7.95 6.18 15.43
N ASP A 119 6.79 6.65 14.99
CA ASP A 119 6.10 7.77 15.61
C ASP A 119 4.60 7.75 15.32
N ILE A 120 3.81 8.41 16.17
CA ILE A 120 2.38 8.63 15.98
C ILE A 120 2.15 10.14 16.12
N LEU A 121 1.86 10.79 14.98
CA LEU A 121 1.67 12.23 14.90
C LEU A 121 0.17 12.59 14.94
N PRO A 122 -0.17 13.84 15.33
CA PRO A 122 -1.54 14.31 15.36
C PRO A 122 -2.30 14.16 14.05
N SER A 123 -3.63 14.25 14.15
CA SER A 123 -4.53 14.15 13.00
C SER A 123 -4.27 15.27 11.99
N ILE A 124 -4.13 14.88 10.72
CA ILE A 124 -4.04 15.78 9.57
C ILE A 124 -5.13 15.44 8.56
N ARG A 125 -5.35 16.33 7.59
CA ARG A 125 -6.20 16.01 6.43
C ARG A 125 -5.40 15.13 5.47
N TRP A 126 -5.97 13.99 5.13
CA TRP A 126 -5.49 13.07 4.11
C TRP A 126 -6.32 13.20 2.83
N PHE A 127 -5.69 12.90 1.71
CA PHE A 127 -6.32 12.76 0.38
C PHE A 127 -6.04 11.36 -0.10
N MET A 128 -7.05 10.63 -0.57
CA MET A 128 -6.93 9.25 -1.05
C MET A 128 -7.79 8.98 -2.28
N PRO A 129 -7.33 8.16 -3.24
CA PRO A 129 -8.19 7.62 -4.28
C PRO A 129 -9.33 6.84 -3.64
N LYS A 130 -10.54 6.97 -4.20
CA LYS A 130 -11.62 6.02 -3.89
C LYS A 130 -11.36 4.71 -4.64
N THR A 131 -11.30 3.60 -3.91
CA THR A 131 -11.18 2.26 -4.48
C THR A 131 -12.47 1.45 -4.31
N LYS A 132 -12.63 0.38 -5.08
CA LYS A 132 -13.70 -0.60 -4.84
C LYS A 132 -13.30 -1.49 -3.66
N VAL A 133 -14.30 -2.12 -3.04
CA VAL A 133 -14.06 -3.20 -2.06
C VAL A 133 -13.11 -4.21 -2.68
N GLY A 134 -12.13 -4.73 -1.91
CA GLY A 134 -11.15 -5.70 -2.40
C GLY A 134 -9.94 -5.11 -3.13
N GLN A 135 -9.89 -3.81 -3.40
CA GLN A 135 -8.76 -3.16 -4.08
C GLN A 135 -7.85 -2.43 -3.09
N LEU A 136 -6.56 -2.77 -3.11
CA LEU A 136 -5.52 -2.12 -2.33
C LEU A 136 -4.76 -1.14 -3.22
N ILE A 137 -4.39 0.01 -2.67
CA ILE A 137 -3.65 1.07 -3.37
C ILE A 137 -2.16 0.76 -3.32
N CYS A 138 -1.47 0.86 -4.46
CA CYS A 138 -0.02 0.75 -4.55
C CYS A 138 0.65 2.06 -4.07
N ILE A 139 1.37 1.98 -2.95
CA ILE A 139 2.05 3.12 -2.34
C ILE A 139 3.56 2.99 -2.57
N PRO A 140 4.17 3.85 -3.40
CA PRO A 140 5.58 3.78 -3.71
C PRO A 140 6.43 4.14 -2.48
N LEU A 141 7.51 3.38 -2.28
CA LEU A 141 8.42 3.51 -1.15
C LEU A 141 9.46 4.63 -1.32
N SER A 142 9.65 5.09 -2.55
CA SER A 142 10.55 6.19 -2.88
C SER A 142 9.93 7.14 -3.89
N LYS A 143 10.59 8.27 -4.15
CA LYS A 143 10.21 9.25 -5.18
C LYS A 143 10.90 8.99 -6.53
N ASN A 144 11.63 7.90 -6.65
CA ASN A 144 12.35 7.54 -7.87
C ASN A 144 11.39 6.93 -8.89
N GLN A 145 11.86 6.84 -10.13
CA GLN A 145 11.25 6.04 -11.19
C GLN A 145 11.27 4.56 -10.81
N ASP A 146 10.24 3.81 -11.20
CA ASP A 146 10.12 2.37 -10.98
C ASP A 146 10.29 1.92 -9.51
N PRO A 147 9.64 2.59 -8.54
CA PRO A 147 9.84 2.29 -7.13
C PRO A 147 9.17 0.98 -6.73
N GLU A 148 9.76 0.27 -5.76
CA GLU A 148 9.03 -0.75 -5.00
C GLU A 148 7.83 -0.12 -4.28
N CYS A 149 6.75 -0.90 -4.13
CA CYS A 149 5.49 -0.44 -3.54
C CYS A 149 5.04 -1.37 -2.43
N ILE A 150 4.42 -0.79 -1.40
CA ILE A 150 3.57 -1.55 -0.46
C ILE A 150 2.09 -1.32 -0.80
N PHE A 151 1.21 -2.11 -0.19
CA PHE A 151 -0.21 -2.09 -0.50
C PHE A 151 -1.04 -1.73 0.72
N LEU A 152 -1.84 -0.67 0.60
CA LEU A 152 -2.68 -0.17 1.68
C LEU A 152 -4.16 -0.12 1.27
N VAL A 153 -5.04 -0.33 2.23
CA VAL A 153 -6.49 -0.21 2.04
C VAL A 153 -7.12 0.35 3.31
N ARG A 154 -8.20 1.11 3.18
CA ARG A 154 -8.88 1.67 4.37
C ARG A 154 -9.65 0.60 5.13
N ASP A 155 -10.44 -0.19 4.42
CA ASP A 155 -11.27 -1.24 4.99
C ASP A 155 -11.34 -2.43 4.05
N MET A 156 -11.10 -3.62 4.59
CA MET A 156 -11.18 -4.88 3.87
C MET A 156 -12.19 -5.80 4.58
N PRO A 157 -13.20 -6.34 3.87
CA PRO A 157 -14.08 -7.33 4.44
C PRO A 157 -13.31 -8.57 4.89
N LYS A 158 -13.64 -9.10 6.08
CA LYS A 158 -12.94 -10.24 6.68
C LYS A 158 -12.90 -11.50 5.80
N ASN A 159 -13.90 -11.70 4.95
CA ASN A 159 -13.94 -12.87 4.07
C ASN A 159 -12.89 -12.81 2.93
N ILE A 160 -12.23 -11.66 2.74
CA ILE A 160 -11.18 -11.46 1.73
C ILE A 160 -9.91 -10.81 2.33
N GLU A 161 -9.70 -10.91 3.63
CA GLU A 161 -8.48 -10.37 4.29
C GLU A 161 -7.26 -11.30 4.15
N ILE A 162 -7.48 -12.58 3.80
CA ILE A 162 -6.45 -13.59 3.56
C ILE A 162 -6.30 -13.82 2.05
N ILE A 163 -5.05 -13.71 1.58
CA ILE A 163 -4.68 -13.82 0.17
C ILE A 163 -3.70 -14.96 0.02
N LYS A 164 -4.18 -16.07 -0.54
CA LYS A 164 -3.30 -17.21 -0.85
C LYS A 164 -2.13 -16.77 -1.70
N THR A 165 -0.93 -17.14 -1.28
CA THR A 165 0.30 -16.80 -1.98
C THR A 165 0.31 -17.36 -3.40
N SER A 166 -0.27 -18.54 -3.66
CA SER A 166 -0.44 -19.11 -5.01
C SER A 166 -1.20 -18.22 -5.99
N ASP A 167 -2.00 -17.29 -5.48
CA ASP A 167 -2.84 -16.42 -6.30
C ASP A 167 -2.22 -15.02 -6.47
N ALA A 168 -1.07 -14.74 -5.81
CA ALA A 168 -0.37 -13.46 -5.84
C ALA A 168 0.88 -13.47 -6.76
N TYR A 169 1.13 -14.59 -7.45
CA TYR A 169 2.22 -14.81 -8.42
C TYR A 169 1.68 -15.34 -9.75
#